data_AF-A0A085FJ95-F1
#
_entry.id   AF-A0A085FJ95-F1
#
_cell.length_a   1.000
_cell.length_b   1.000
_cell.length_c   1.000
_cell.angle_alpha   90.00
_cell.angle_beta   90.00
_cell.angle_gamma   90.00
#
_symmetry.space_group_name_H-M   'P 1'
#
loop_
_entity.id
_entity.type
_entity.pdbx_description
1 polymer ?
#
loop_
_entity_poly.entity_id
_entity_poly.type
_entity_poly.pdbx_seq_one_letter_code
_entity_poly.pdbx_strand_id
1 'polypeptide(L)'
;MPHLKQSPLKQLGYVGITIIAFLCLNWINELLFIGFEQSSGINWVFLPAGIRLLATLLFGFAGFVGLLLAGLYLNFYHFAFTDEVRAVYGAVAGAGGPYLAYLFAKHWFDLGPRLKNLTARRLLFTGVLCGVVSPAFHHAFMWVQTGVVDWTALVAMMVGDIVGILVVLYIAKGLITLTDPRDVESQLD
;
A
#
# COMPACT_ATOMS: atom_id res chain seq x y z
N MET A 1 28.14 -2.97 -17.26
CA MET A 1 27.19 -2.42 -16.28
C MET A 1 26.26 -1.40 -16.97
N PRO A 2 25.05 -1.78 -17.43
CA PRO A 2 24.06 -0.81 -17.88
C PRO A 2 22.76 -1.00 -17.10
N HIS A 3 22.74 -0.51 -15.85
CA HIS A 3 21.50 -0.40 -15.10
C HIS A 3 20.77 0.82 -15.66
N LEU A 4 19.77 0.57 -16.49
CA LEU A 4 18.85 1.54 -17.10
C LEU A 4 18.50 2.67 -16.12
N LYS A 5 19.12 3.84 -16.29
CA LYS A 5 18.59 5.11 -15.76
C LYS A 5 17.24 5.31 -16.45
N GLN A 6 16.16 4.90 -15.80
CA GLN A 6 14.83 5.33 -16.21
C GLN A 6 14.82 6.86 -16.22
N SER A 7 14.24 7.48 -17.25
CA SER A 7 14.28 8.94 -17.34
C SER A 7 13.59 9.55 -16.11
N PRO A 8 14.14 10.64 -15.53
CA PRO A 8 13.56 11.30 -14.37
C PRO A 8 12.06 11.62 -14.53
N LEU A 9 11.65 11.93 -15.75
CA LEU A 9 10.24 12.17 -16.10
C LEU A 9 9.33 10.96 -15.84
N LYS A 10 9.80 9.73 -16.12
CA LYS A 10 9.02 8.51 -15.83
C LYS A 10 8.87 8.27 -14.33
N GLN A 11 9.93 8.51 -13.57
CA GLN A 11 9.90 8.39 -12.11
C GLN A 11 8.90 9.38 -11.50
N LEU A 12 8.88 10.63 -11.98
CA LEU A 12 7.90 11.63 -11.57
C LEU A 12 6.47 11.20 -11.94
N GLY A 13 6.28 10.61 -13.12
CA GLY A 13 5.00 10.02 -13.52
C GLY A 13 4.52 8.93 -12.55
N TYR A 14 5.40 8.02 -12.13
CA TYR A 14 5.05 6.97 -11.15
C TYR A 14 4.70 7.52 -9.78
N VAL A 15 5.41 8.56 -9.32
CA VAL A 15 5.06 9.28 -8.09
C VAL A 15 3.65 9.87 -8.20
N GLY A 16 3.35 10.58 -9.29
CA GLY A 16 2.03 11.18 -9.52
C GLY A 16 0.90 10.15 -9.58
N ILE A 17 1.08 9.06 -10.32
CA ILE A 17 0.10 7.95 -10.39
C ILE A 17 -0.15 7.37 -9.00
N THR A 18 0.92 7.15 -8.22
CA THR A 18 0.80 6.60 -6.87
C THR A 18 0.00 7.53 -5.96
N ILE A 19 0.29 8.84 -6.00
CA ILE A 19 -0.44 9.84 -5.20
C ILE A 19 -1.93 9.79 -5.55
N ILE A 20 -2.26 9.92 -6.83
CA ILE A 20 -3.67 9.96 -7.27
C ILE A 20 -4.39 8.66 -6.88
N ALA A 21 -3.81 7.50 -7.18
CA ALA A 21 -4.43 6.21 -6.88
C ALA A 21 -4.66 6.03 -5.37
N PHE A 22 -3.68 6.41 -4.54
CA PHE A 22 -3.79 6.30 -3.09
C PHE A 22 -4.86 7.22 -2.51
N LEU A 23 -4.91 8.49 -2.95
CA LEU A 23 -5.92 9.45 -2.52
C LEU A 23 -7.33 9.04 -2.97
N CYS A 24 -7.49 8.59 -4.22
CA CYS A 24 -8.77 8.11 -4.73
C CYS A 24 -9.28 6.90 -3.95
N LEU A 25 -8.41 5.91 -3.67
CA LEU A 25 -8.82 4.75 -2.88
C LEU A 25 -9.07 5.10 -1.42
N ASN A 26 -8.40 6.09 -0.85
CA ASN A 26 -8.73 6.58 0.49
C ASN A 26 -10.16 7.15 0.53
N TRP A 27 -10.49 8.00 -0.44
CA TRP A 27 -11.83 8.57 -0.56
C TRP A 27 -12.92 7.50 -0.78
N ILE A 28 -12.66 6.52 -1.65
CA ILE A 28 -13.58 5.37 -1.84
C ILE A 28 -13.69 4.55 -0.55
N ASN A 29 -12.60 4.35 0.18
CA ASN A 29 -12.61 3.60 1.44
C ASN A 29 -13.50 4.29 2.47
N GLU A 30 -13.39 5.60 2.62
CA GLU A 30 -14.27 6.37 3.51
C GLU A 30 -15.73 6.27 3.06
N LEU A 31 -16.01 6.45 1.77
CA LEU A 31 -17.37 6.36 1.24
C LEU A 31 -18.04 5.01 1.54
N LEU A 32 -17.30 3.91 1.45
CA LEU A 32 -17.84 2.55 1.60
C LEU A 32 -17.75 1.99 3.02
N PHE A 33 -16.72 2.40 3.77
CA PHE A 33 -16.31 1.73 5.03
C PHE A 33 -16.14 2.68 6.21
N ILE A 34 -16.66 3.92 6.16
CA ILE A 34 -16.61 4.84 7.33
C ILE A 34 -17.18 4.22 8.61
N GLY A 35 -18.21 3.37 8.51
CA GLY A 35 -18.78 2.65 9.66
C GLY A 35 -17.89 1.54 10.24
N PHE A 36 -16.79 1.20 9.57
CA PHE A 36 -15.79 0.22 9.99
C PHE A 36 -14.50 0.88 10.50
N GLU A 37 -14.53 2.19 10.76
CA GLU A 37 -13.43 2.92 11.38
C GLU A 37 -13.35 2.57 12.87
N GLN A 38 -12.21 2.04 13.31
CA GLN A 38 -11.95 1.76 14.73
C GLN A 38 -11.53 3.03 15.47
N SER A 39 -10.68 3.82 14.83
CA SER A 39 -10.23 5.13 15.29
C SER A 39 -9.71 5.91 14.09
N SER A 40 -9.57 7.24 14.22
CA SER A 40 -9.22 8.09 13.08
C SER A 40 -7.96 7.61 12.34
N GLY A 41 -8.13 7.16 11.10
CA GLY A 41 -7.07 6.61 10.25
C GLY A 41 -6.76 5.12 10.43
N ILE A 42 -7.50 4.40 11.28
CA ILE A 42 -7.41 2.95 11.50
C ILE A 42 -8.77 2.31 11.22
N ASN A 43 -8.81 1.47 10.18
CA ASN A 43 -10.04 0.87 9.67
C ASN A 43 -9.95 -0.66 9.68
N TRP A 44 -11.07 -1.33 9.93
CA TRP A 44 -11.19 -2.79 9.81
C TRP A 44 -11.21 -3.27 8.34
N VAL A 45 -11.43 -2.36 7.40
CA VAL A 45 -11.27 -2.56 5.96
C VAL A 45 -10.54 -1.33 5.41
N PHE A 46 -9.35 -1.53 4.86
CA PHE A 46 -8.52 -0.42 4.37
C PHE A 46 -7.98 -0.67 2.97
N LEU A 47 -8.80 -0.37 1.96
CA LEU A 47 -8.46 -0.50 0.53
C LEU A 47 -7.13 0.16 0.13
N PRO A 48 -6.72 1.33 0.67
CA PRO A 48 -5.47 1.96 0.25
C PRO A 48 -4.23 1.11 0.54
N ALA A 49 -4.28 0.13 1.46
CA ALA A 49 -3.20 -0.83 1.66
C ALA A 49 -2.88 -1.65 0.40
N GLY A 50 -3.86 -1.93 -0.46
CA GLY A 50 -3.62 -2.56 -1.75
C GLY A 50 -2.76 -1.72 -2.67
N ILE A 51 -3.00 -0.40 -2.73
CA ILE A 51 -2.17 0.53 -3.51
C ILE A 51 -0.78 0.66 -2.90
N ARG A 52 -0.66 0.65 -1.57
CA ARG A 52 0.65 0.62 -0.90
C ARG A 52 1.52 -0.54 -1.39
N LEU A 53 0.95 -1.74 -1.45
CA LEU A 53 1.61 -2.93 -1.98
C LEU A 53 1.93 -2.79 -3.47
N LEU A 54 0.93 -2.46 -4.30
CA LEU A 54 1.09 -2.43 -5.75
C LEU A 54 2.09 -1.35 -6.19
N ALA A 55 2.02 -0.15 -5.61
CA ALA A 55 2.92 0.95 -5.93
C ALA A 55 4.39 0.61 -5.63
N THR A 56 4.65 -0.03 -4.48
CA THR A 56 6.03 -0.42 -4.11
C THR A 56 6.55 -1.58 -4.95
N LEU A 57 5.71 -2.55 -5.30
CA LEU A 57 6.09 -3.63 -6.22
C LEU A 57 6.36 -3.11 -7.65
N LEU A 58 5.47 -2.29 -8.19
CA LEU A 58 5.50 -1.85 -9.60
C LEU A 58 6.49 -0.71 -9.83
N PHE A 59 6.56 0.25 -8.90
CA PHE A 59 7.34 1.48 -9.07
C PHE A 59 8.53 1.58 -8.11
N GLY A 60 8.70 0.63 -7.19
CA GLY A 60 9.82 0.60 -6.24
C GLY A 60 9.87 1.87 -5.40
N PHE A 61 11.02 2.54 -5.42
CA PHE A 61 11.25 3.76 -4.64
C PHE A 61 10.34 4.93 -5.05
N ALA A 62 9.99 5.08 -6.34
CA ALA A 62 9.03 6.11 -6.74
C ALA A 62 7.65 5.89 -6.12
N GLY A 63 7.23 4.63 -6.01
CA GLY A 63 5.99 4.27 -5.30
C GLY A 63 6.07 4.65 -3.82
N PHE A 64 7.19 4.34 -3.16
CA PHE A 64 7.43 4.77 -1.78
C PHE A 64 7.30 6.30 -1.61
N VAL A 65 7.96 7.08 -2.47
CA VAL A 65 7.89 8.56 -2.40
C VAL A 65 6.47 9.06 -2.62
N GLY A 66 5.73 8.51 -3.58
CA GLY A 66 4.34 8.88 -3.82
C GLY A 66 3.44 8.59 -2.62
N LEU A 67 3.59 7.41 -2.00
CA LEU A 67 2.85 7.04 -0.79
C LEU A 67 3.18 7.95 0.38
N LEU A 68 4.46 8.31 0.55
CA LEU A 68 4.89 9.20 1.63
C LEU A 68 4.27 10.59 1.48
N LEU A 69 4.34 11.17 0.28
CA LEU A 69 3.76 12.48 0.00
C LEU A 69 2.23 12.49 0.15
N ALA A 70 1.55 11.48 -0.38
CA ALA A 70 0.10 11.36 -0.24
C ALA A 70 -0.32 11.13 1.22
N GLY A 71 0.43 10.30 1.96
CA GLY A 71 0.19 10.05 3.39
C GLY A 71 0.39 11.29 4.23
N LEU A 72 1.47 12.06 4.00
CA LEU A 72 1.68 13.34 4.68
C LEU A 72 0.53 14.30 4.37
N TYR A 73 0.12 14.41 3.10
CA TYR A 73 -1.00 15.26 2.72
C TYR A 73 -2.29 14.88 3.47
N LEU A 74 -2.67 13.59 3.48
CA LEU A 74 -3.87 13.14 4.19
C LEU A 74 -3.77 13.41 5.69
N ASN A 75 -2.64 13.10 6.30
CA ASN A 75 -2.47 13.22 7.74
C ASN A 75 -2.53 14.68 8.23
N PHE A 76 -1.97 15.62 7.47
CA PHE A 76 -1.94 17.03 7.84
C PHE A 76 -3.20 17.80 7.41
N TYR A 77 -3.79 17.49 6.25
CA TYR A 77 -4.85 18.33 5.67
C TYR A 77 -6.23 17.67 5.67
N HIS A 78 -6.32 16.34 5.59
CA HIS A 78 -7.60 15.63 5.53
C HIS A 78 -8.03 15.13 6.90
N PHE A 79 -7.21 14.29 7.54
CA PHE A 79 -7.43 13.84 8.91
C PHE A 79 -7.10 14.94 9.93
N ALA A 80 -6.24 15.89 9.54
CA ALA A 80 -5.84 17.04 10.35
C ALA A 80 -5.49 16.65 11.79
N PHE A 81 -4.61 15.64 11.93
CA PHE A 81 -4.19 15.18 13.26
C PHE A 81 -3.54 16.33 14.04
N THR A 82 -4.03 16.57 15.25
CA THR A 82 -3.53 17.64 16.13
C THR A 82 -2.08 17.41 16.56
N ASP A 83 -1.66 16.16 16.63
CA ASP A 83 -0.29 15.77 16.90
C ASP A 83 0.49 15.61 15.59
N GLU A 84 1.33 16.59 15.29
CA GLU A 84 2.17 16.61 14.08
C GLU A 84 3.15 15.42 14.04
N VAL A 85 3.63 14.95 15.20
CA VAL A 85 4.52 13.79 15.27
C VAL A 85 3.78 12.55 14.79
N ARG A 86 2.51 12.39 15.19
CA ARG A 86 1.60 11.36 14.67
C ARG A 86 1.35 11.46 13.18
N ALA A 87 1.15 12.67 12.68
CA ALA A 87 0.99 12.87 11.24
C ALA A 87 2.23 12.39 10.46
N VAL A 88 3.43 12.67 10.96
CA VAL A 88 4.69 12.27 10.31
C VAL A 88 4.92 10.75 10.43
N TYR A 89 4.92 10.18 11.63
CA TYR A 89 5.23 8.74 11.74
C TYR A 89 4.16 7.87 11.08
N GLY A 90 2.90 8.32 11.06
CA GLY A 90 1.83 7.61 10.36
C GLY A 90 2.11 7.49 8.86
N ALA A 91 2.55 8.58 8.23
CA ALA A 91 2.92 8.58 6.82
C ALA A 91 4.19 7.75 6.55
N VAL A 92 5.19 7.87 7.43
CA VAL A 92 6.45 7.09 7.34
C VAL A 92 6.17 5.60 7.50
N ALA A 93 5.35 5.18 8.46
CA ALA A 93 4.97 3.78 8.66
C ALA A 93 4.11 3.26 7.50
N GLY A 94 3.17 4.08 7.01
CA GLY A 94 2.29 3.79 5.90
C GLY A 94 3.02 3.58 4.57
N ALA A 95 4.08 4.34 4.30
CA ALA A 95 4.91 4.17 3.09
C ALA A 95 6.06 3.18 3.30
N GLY A 96 6.70 3.24 4.47
CA GLY A 96 7.89 2.46 4.82
C GLY A 96 7.61 0.98 4.99
N GLY A 97 6.53 0.59 5.67
CA GLY A 97 6.19 -0.82 5.86
C GLY A 97 6.02 -1.61 4.56
N PRO A 98 5.20 -1.14 3.60
CA PRO A 98 5.07 -1.74 2.28
C PRO A 98 6.39 -1.77 1.50
N TYR A 99 7.20 -0.70 1.60
CA TYR A 99 8.48 -0.64 0.92
C TYR A 99 9.48 -1.65 1.50
N LEU A 100 9.50 -1.84 2.83
CA LEU A 100 10.30 -2.89 3.47
C LEU A 100 9.82 -4.29 3.09
N ALA A 101 8.50 -4.51 3.02
CA ALA A 101 7.95 -5.77 2.53
C ALA A 101 8.37 -6.04 1.08
N TYR A 102 8.37 -5.02 0.22
CA TYR A 102 8.90 -5.10 -1.15
C TYR A 102 10.40 -5.43 -1.16
N LEU A 103 11.23 -4.76 -0.37
CA LEU A 103 12.68 -5.02 -0.31
C LEU A 103 12.96 -6.44 0.17
N PHE A 104 12.24 -6.90 1.19
CA PHE A 104 12.29 -8.28 1.66
C PHE A 104 11.94 -9.26 0.55
N ALA A 105 10.79 -9.07 -0.10
CA ALA A 105 10.34 -9.95 -1.18
C ALA A 105 11.33 -9.96 -2.35
N LYS A 106 11.88 -8.80 -2.70
CA LYS A 106 12.90 -8.66 -3.75
C LYS A 106 14.15 -9.47 -3.43
N HIS A 107 14.65 -9.37 -2.20
CA HIS A 107 15.85 -10.06 -1.77
C HIS A 107 15.62 -11.58 -1.63
N TRP A 108 14.53 -11.98 -0.98
CA TRP A 108 14.27 -13.38 -0.62
C TRP A 108 13.71 -14.22 -1.76
N PHE A 109 12.90 -13.63 -2.64
CA PHE A 109 12.30 -14.35 -3.78
C PHE A 109 13.05 -14.12 -5.10
N ASP A 110 14.15 -13.37 -5.06
CA ASP A 110 14.89 -12.93 -6.24
C ASP A 110 13.96 -12.38 -7.31
N LEU A 111 13.22 -11.32 -6.95
CA LEU A 111 12.33 -10.63 -7.89
C LEU A 111 13.20 -9.89 -8.89
N GLY A 112 13.62 -10.61 -9.94
CA GLY A 112 14.40 -10.08 -11.04
C GLY A 112 13.73 -8.88 -11.73
N PRO A 113 14.39 -8.26 -12.72
CA PRO A 113 13.86 -7.07 -13.38
C PRO A 113 12.42 -7.28 -13.87
N ARG A 114 11.51 -6.36 -13.52
CA ARG A 114 10.07 -6.42 -13.83
C ARG A 114 9.29 -7.55 -13.13
N LEU A 115 9.69 -7.95 -11.93
CA LEU A 115 8.94 -8.90 -11.09
C LEU A 115 8.75 -10.30 -11.75
N LYS A 116 9.67 -10.72 -12.64
CA LYS A 116 9.54 -11.99 -13.41
C LYS A 116 9.28 -13.23 -12.54
N ASN A 117 9.80 -13.25 -11.32
CA ASN A 117 9.67 -14.35 -10.37
C ASN A 117 8.53 -14.15 -9.34
N LEU A 118 7.63 -13.18 -9.57
CA LEU A 118 6.50 -12.90 -8.69
C LEU A 118 5.34 -13.82 -9.05
N THR A 119 5.25 -14.96 -8.36
CA THR A 119 4.09 -15.85 -8.44
C THR A 119 2.93 -15.32 -7.58
N ALA A 120 1.71 -15.78 -7.84
CA ALA A 120 0.54 -15.42 -7.03
C ALA A 120 0.77 -15.69 -5.53
N ARG A 121 1.41 -16.83 -5.19
CA ARG A 121 1.74 -17.17 -3.80
C ARG A 121 2.72 -16.19 -3.17
N ARG A 122 3.75 -15.75 -3.92
CA ARG A 122 4.74 -14.77 -3.45
C ARG A 122 4.12 -13.37 -3.31
N LEU A 123 3.21 -13.02 -4.21
CA LEU A 123 2.43 -11.79 -4.12
C LEU A 123 1.54 -11.77 -2.87
N LEU A 124 0.79 -12.86 -2.62
CA LEU A 124 -0.04 -12.98 -1.41
C LEU A 124 0.80 -12.91 -0.14
N PHE A 125 1.93 -13.62 -0.09
CA PHE A 125 2.86 -13.54 1.03
C PHE A 125 3.36 -12.11 1.25
N THR A 126 3.76 -11.42 0.18
CA THR A 126 4.24 -10.03 0.26
C THR A 126 3.13 -9.08 0.72
N GLY A 127 1.89 -9.35 0.30
CA GLY A 127 0.71 -8.61 0.76
C GLY A 127 0.44 -8.79 2.25
N VAL A 128 0.47 -10.03 2.76
CA VAL A 128 0.34 -10.28 4.20
C VAL A 128 1.49 -9.63 4.97
N LEU A 129 2.73 -9.74 4.47
CA LEU A 129 3.88 -9.08 5.08
C LEU A 129 3.70 -7.56 5.12
N CYS A 130 3.23 -6.95 4.03
CA CYS A 130 2.90 -5.53 3.98
C CYS A 130 1.87 -5.14 5.05
N GLY A 131 0.78 -5.91 5.15
CA GLY A 131 -0.29 -5.67 6.12
C GLY A 131 0.09 -5.92 7.58
N VAL A 132 1.22 -6.58 7.86
CA VAL A 132 1.75 -6.73 9.22
C VAL A 132 2.82 -5.69 9.52
N VAL A 133 3.75 -5.46 8.60
CA VAL A 133 4.91 -4.57 8.82
C VAL A 133 4.47 -3.11 8.94
N SER A 134 3.48 -2.65 8.14
CA SER A 134 3.02 -1.26 8.23
C SER A 134 2.36 -0.94 9.58
N PRO A 135 1.40 -1.73 10.09
CA PRO A 135 0.85 -1.52 11.44
C PRO A 135 1.87 -1.71 12.55
N ALA A 136 2.77 -2.70 12.43
CA ALA A 136 3.84 -2.90 13.42
C ALA A 136 4.75 -1.67 13.53
N PHE A 137 5.13 -1.07 12.39
CA PHE A 137 5.89 0.19 12.38
C PHE A 137 5.10 1.34 13.02
N HIS A 138 3.82 1.49 12.64
CA HIS A 138 2.97 2.55 13.17
C HIS A 138 2.86 2.48 14.70
N HIS A 139 2.54 1.31 15.23
CA HIS A 139 2.40 1.10 16.67
C HIS A 139 3.74 1.11 17.42
N ALA A 140 4.85 0.73 16.78
CA ALA A 140 6.17 0.91 17.37
C ALA A 140 6.51 2.40 17.58
N PHE A 141 6.20 3.26 16.60
CA PHE A 141 6.37 4.71 16.77
C PHE A 141 5.45 5.28 17.84
N MET A 142 4.17 4.88 17.85
CA MET A 142 3.23 5.26 18.90
C MET A 142 3.75 4.88 20.29
N TRP A 143 4.28 3.66 20.44
CA TRP A 143 4.84 3.19 21.70
C TRP A 143 6.06 4.01 22.13
N VAL A 144 6.98 4.33 21.22
CA VAL A 144 8.14 5.18 21.52
C VAL A 144 7.70 6.57 21.97
N GLN A 145 6.64 7.12 21.38
CA GLN A 145 6.15 8.46 21.71
C GLN A 145 5.35 8.50 23.02
N THR A 146 4.50 7.51 23.27
CA THR A 146 3.46 7.57 24.31
C THR A 146 3.64 6.54 25.43
N GLY A 147 4.51 5.55 25.24
CA GLY A 147 4.70 4.42 26.16
C GLY A 147 3.59 3.37 26.12
N VAL A 148 2.54 3.56 25.30
CA VAL A 148 1.37 2.67 25.24
C VAL A 148 1.20 2.03 23.86
N VAL A 149 0.62 0.83 23.86
CA VAL A 149 0.21 0.11 22.64
C VAL A 149 -1.29 -0.17 22.76
N ASP A 150 -2.07 0.34 21.81
CA ASP A 150 -3.44 -0.10 21.63
C ASP A 150 -3.46 -1.38 20.79
N TRP A 151 -3.63 -2.52 21.46
CA TRP A 151 -3.68 -3.84 20.84
C TRP A 151 -4.90 -4.02 19.93
N THR A 152 -6.03 -3.41 20.26
CA THR A 152 -7.25 -3.50 19.46
C THR A 152 -7.05 -2.74 18.15
N ALA A 153 -6.50 -1.54 18.22
CA ALA A 153 -6.17 -0.74 17.04
C ALA A 153 -5.09 -1.42 16.16
N LEU A 154 -4.08 -2.06 16.77
CA LEU A 154 -3.06 -2.80 16.03
C LEU A 154 -3.68 -3.95 15.22
N VAL A 155 -4.52 -4.76 15.87
CA VAL A 155 -5.22 -5.88 15.22
C VAL A 155 -6.17 -5.38 14.14
N ALA A 156 -6.94 -4.32 14.43
CA ALA A 156 -7.85 -3.70 13.46
C ALA A 156 -7.09 -3.25 12.21
N MET A 157 -5.96 -2.57 12.39
CA MET A 157 -5.13 -2.07 11.29
C MET A 157 -4.51 -3.22 10.48
N MET A 158 -4.01 -4.29 11.13
CA MET A 158 -3.50 -5.47 10.43
C MET A 158 -4.58 -6.17 9.61
N VAL A 159 -5.75 -6.38 10.20
CA VAL A 159 -6.89 -7.00 9.50
C VAL A 159 -7.33 -6.12 8.33
N GLY A 160 -7.49 -4.81 8.55
CA GLY A 160 -7.89 -3.87 7.53
C GLY A 160 -6.93 -3.78 6.37
N ASP A 161 -5.62 -3.75 6.64
CA ASP A 161 -4.60 -3.73 5.61
C ASP A 161 -4.59 -5.04 4.80
N ILE A 162 -4.65 -6.20 5.47
CA ILE A 162 -4.66 -7.50 4.78
C ILE A 162 -5.92 -7.65 3.92
N VAL A 163 -7.10 -7.36 4.47
CA VAL A 163 -8.37 -7.43 3.74
C VAL A 163 -8.35 -6.47 2.55
N GLY A 164 -7.94 -5.22 2.78
CA GLY A 164 -7.86 -4.21 1.72
C GLY A 164 -6.90 -4.60 0.60
N ILE A 165 -5.74 -5.15 0.94
CA ILE A 165 -4.80 -5.72 -0.02
C ILE A 165 -5.46 -6.81 -0.84
N LEU A 166 -6.09 -7.80 -0.20
CA LEU A 166 -6.73 -8.91 -0.91
C LEU A 166 -7.82 -8.40 -1.86
N VAL A 167 -8.70 -7.50 -1.41
CA VAL A 167 -9.75 -6.92 -2.25
C VAL A 167 -9.16 -6.25 -3.49
N VAL A 168 -8.15 -5.39 -3.32
CA VAL A 168 -7.50 -4.70 -4.45
C VAL A 168 -6.81 -5.68 -5.39
N LEU A 169 -6.16 -6.72 -4.88
CA LEU A 169 -5.53 -7.75 -5.71
C LEU A 169 -6.56 -8.53 -6.54
N TYR A 170 -7.73 -8.85 -5.96
CA TYR A 170 -8.81 -9.51 -6.68
C TYR A 170 -9.44 -8.60 -7.75
N ILE A 171 -9.63 -7.32 -7.45
CA ILE A 171 -10.09 -6.33 -8.43
C ILE A 171 -9.08 -6.22 -9.58
N ALA A 172 -7.79 -6.09 -9.26
CA ALA A 172 -6.74 -6.02 -10.27
C ALA A 172 -6.71 -7.27 -11.15
N LYS A 173 -6.85 -8.46 -10.56
CA LYS A 173 -6.97 -9.72 -11.29
C LYS A 173 -8.17 -9.70 -12.24
N GLY A 174 -9.36 -9.31 -11.75
CA GLY A 174 -10.58 -9.24 -12.55
C GLY A 174 -10.46 -8.28 -13.72
N LEU A 175 -9.89 -7.09 -13.50
CA LEU A 175 -9.62 -6.12 -14.56
C LEU A 175 -8.66 -6.65 -15.62
N ILE A 176 -7.60 -7.36 -15.22
CA ILE A 176 -6.67 -7.99 -16.16
C ILE A 176 -7.40 -9.04 -17.00
N THR A 177 -8.20 -9.92 -16.38
CA THR A 177 -8.97 -10.94 -17.11
C THR A 177 -9.99 -10.32 -18.09
N LEU A 178 -10.66 -9.23 -17.72
CA LEU A 178 -11.64 -8.57 -18.60
C LEU A 178 -10.99 -7.80 -19.76
N THR A 179 -9.73 -7.42 -19.62
CA THR A 179 -9.00 -6.65 -20.65
C THR A 179 -8.04 -7.51 -21.46
N ASP A 180 -7.91 -8.82 -21.15
CA ASP A 180 -7.08 -9.75 -21.92
C ASP A 180 -7.81 -10.14 -23.22
N PRO A 181 -7.31 -9.70 -24.39
CA PRO A 181 -7.98 -9.98 -25.66
C PRO A 181 -8.11 -11.47 -25.96
N ARG A 182 -7.20 -12.29 -25.40
CA ARG A 182 -7.16 -13.75 -25.61
C ARG A 182 -8.34 -14.49 -24.99
N ASP A 183 -8.92 -13.94 -23.92
CA ASP A 183 -10.08 -14.52 -23.25
C ASP A 183 -11.39 -14.03 -23.85
N VAL A 184 -11.43 -12.80 -24.40
CA VAL A 184 -12.60 -12.23 -25.10
C VAL A 184 -12.92 -13.01 -26.37
N GLU A 185 -11.91 -13.43 -27.14
CA GLU A 185 -12.11 -14.25 -28.36
C GLU A 185 -12.68 -15.64 -28.02
N SER A 186 -12.29 -16.25 -26.90
CA SER A 186 -12.76 -17.58 -26.48
C SER A 186 -14.21 -17.63 -25.98
N GLN A 187 -14.83 -16.47 -25.72
CA GLN A 187 -16.22 -16.33 -25.28
C GLN A 187 -17.17 -16.04 -26.46
N LEU A 188 -16.63 -15.86 -27.68
CA LEU A 188 -17.37 -15.55 -28.90
C LEU A 188 -17.47 -16.74 -29.88
N ASP A 189 -16.80 -17.85 -29.57
CA ASP A 189 -16.90 -19.17 -30.24
C ASP A 189 -17.79 -20.14 -29.43
#